data_AF-A0A960P638-F1
#
_entry.id   AF-A0A960P638-F1
#
_cell.length_a   1.000
_cell.length_b   1.000
_cell.length_c   1.000
_cell.angle_alpha   90.00
_cell.angle_beta   90.00
_cell.angle_gamma   90.00
#
_symmetry.space_group_name_H-M   'P 1'
#
loop_
_entity.id
_entity.type
_entity.pdbx_description
1 polymer ?
#
loop_
_entity_poly.entity_id
_entity_poly.type
_entity_poly.pdbx_seq_one_letter_code
_entity_poly.pdbx_strand_id
1 'polypeptide(L)'
;MVFAFSSSATNAATQEDCTFTPPKPGIASGKAKFTFSARCGNLTLGSRRIRVQLVGVDGPVRQKMGEWVIPANGSGTQRFSVSGVRCNEDRIGRDELRVRARVETKFSIYGWQSRSWVEGQQISANCV
;
A
#
# COMPACT_ATOMS: atom_id res chain seq x y z
N MET A 1 10.37 -21.77 -22.38
CA MET A 1 8.98 -21.75 -21.90
C MET A 1 8.68 -20.34 -21.45
N VAL A 2 7.75 -19.66 -22.11
CA VAL A 2 7.44 -18.24 -21.89
C VAL A 2 6.43 -18.16 -20.74
N PHE A 3 6.80 -17.51 -19.63
CA PHE A 3 5.82 -17.14 -18.61
C PHE A 3 5.61 -15.63 -18.69
N ALA A 4 4.39 -15.27 -19.10
CA ALA A 4 3.95 -13.90 -19.25
C ALA A 4 3.99 -13.18 -17.90
N PHE A 5 4.73 -12.07 -17.84
CA PHE A 5 4.57 -11.09 -16.78
C PHE A 5 3.28 -10.32 -17.07
N SER A 6 2.21 -10.60 -16.32
CA SER A 6 1.03 -9.73 -16.33
C SER A 6 1.39 -8.40 -15.67
N SER A 7 1.82 -7.45 -16.49
CA SER A 7 2.07 -6.06 -16.13
C SER A 7 0.74 -5.32 -15.98
N SER A 8 0.27 -5.19 -14.75
CA SER A 8 -0.56 -4.03 -14.41
C SER A 8 0.34 -3.03 -13.68
N ALA A 9 0.88 -2.07 -14.44
CA ALA A 9 1.38 -0.86 -13.84
C ALA A 9 0.18 -0.19 -13.16
N THR A 10 0.08 -0.34 -11.85
CA THR A 10 -0.92 0.40 -11.08
C THR A 10 -0.59 1.87 -11.25
N ASN A 11 -1.53 2.68 -11.72
CA ASN A 11 -1.27 4.10 -11.91
C ASN A 11 -0.99 4.75 -10.55
N ALA A 12 -0.04 5.69 -10.51
CA ALA A 12 0.09 6.58 -9.36
C ALA A 12 -1.28 7.24 -9.11
N ALA A 13 -1.88 6.96 -7.97
CA ALA A 13 -3.12 7.62 -7.58
C ALA A 13 -2.79 8.86 -6.76
N THR A 14 -3.56 9.92 -6.96
CA THR A 14 -3.49 11.13 -6.14
C THR A 14 -4.76 11.23 -5.31
N GLN A 15 -4.63 11.45 -4.00
CA GLN A 15 -5.73 11.70 -3.08
C GLN A 15 -5.32 12.80 -2.10
N GLU A 16 -6.11 13.86 -1.95
CA GLU A 16 -5.89 14.89 -0.91
C GLU A 16 -4.45 15.45 -0.90
N ASP A 17 -3.96 15.81 -2.10
CA ASP A 17 -2.59 16.26 -2.36
C ASP A 17 -1.49 15.23 -2.02
N CYS A 18 -1.85 13.97 -1.80
CA CYS A 18 -0.92 12.85 -1.67
C CYS A 18 -0.85 12.07 -2.97
N THR A 19 0.32 12.08 -3.60
CA THR A 19 0.66 11.20 -4.72
C THR A 19 1.29 9.93 -4.18
N PHE A 20 0.73 8.80 -4.60
CA PHE A 20 1.22 7.48 -4.22
C PHE A 20 2.09 6.89 -5.30
N THR A 21 3.24 6.35 -4.91
CA THR A 21 3.94 5.44 -5.80
C THR A 21 3.30 4.06 -5.68
N PRO A 22 3.04 3.40 -6.81
CA PRO A 22 2.58 2.02 -6.81
C PRO A 22 3.53 1.15 -6.00
N PRO A 23 3.02 0.35 -5.03
CA PRO A 23 3.83 -0.62 -4.34
C PRO A 23 4.51 -1.56 -5.33
N LYS A 24 5.84 -1.64 -5.28
CA LYS A 24 6.60 -2.59 -6.10
C LYS A 24 6.97 -3.80 -5.26
N PRO A 25 6.55 -5.01 -5.67
CA PRO A 25 7.01 -6.23 -5.04
C PRO A 25 8.44 -6.55 -5.47
N GLY A 26 9.25 -7.02 -4.53
CA GLY A 26 10.49 -7.73 -4.77
C GLY A 26 10.37 -9.12 -4.19
N ILE A 27 10.76 -10.13 -4.95
CA ILE A 27 10.69 -11.54 -4.53
C ILE A 27 12.11 -12.08 -4.45
N ALA A 28 12.44 -12.69 -3.32
CA ALA A 28 13.71 -13.37 -3.13
C ALA A 28 13.52 -14.60 -2.21
N SER A 29 13.98 -15.76 -2.66
CA SER A 29 13.98 -17.01 -1.89
C SER A 29 12.59 -17.37 -1.29
N GLY A 30 11.52 -17.25 -2.09
CA GLY A 30 10.15 -17.53 -1.67
C GLY A 30 9.54 -16.51 -0.69
N LYS A 31 10.21 -15.37 -0.50
CA LYS A 31 9.74 -14.27 0.35
C LYS A 31 9.51 -13.01 -0.46
N ALA A 32 8.40 -12.35 -0.21
CA ALA A 32 8.08 -11.05 -0.75
C ALA A 32 8.58 -9.92 0.14
N LYS A 33 9.00 -8.84 -0.52
CA LYS A 33 9.27 -7.52 0.04
C LYS A 33 8.41 -6.53 -0.73
N PHE A 34 7.65 -5.71 -0.01
CA PHE A 34 6.90 -4.63 -0.63
C PHE A 34 7.43 -3.31 -0.16
N THR A 35 7.68 -2.42 -1.12
CA THR A 35 7.98 -1.02 -0.85
C THR A 35 6.87 -0.17 -1.39
N PHE A 36 6.41 0.76 -0.56
CA PHE A 36 5.42 1.77 -0.92
C PHE A 36 5.95 3.16 -0.52
N SER A 37 5.67 4.19 -1.30
CA SER A 37 5.90 5.56 -0.85
C SER A 37 4.72 6.46 -1.18
N ALA A 38 4.55 7.45 -0.32
CA ALA A 38 3.56 8.50 -0.51
C ALA A 38 4.25 9.84 -0.34
N ARG A 39 3.99 10.76 -1.27
CA ARG A 39 4.42 12.15 -1.21
C ARG A 39 3.19 13.02 -1.08
N CYS A 40 3.09 13.75 0.02
CA CYS A 40 1.99 14.66 0.28
C CYS A 40 2.46 16.10 0.19
N GLY A 41 1.78 16.89 -0.63
CA GLY A 41 1.88 18.35 -0.66
C GLY A 41 1.31 18.97 0.62
N ASN A 42 1.30 20.29 0.70
CA ASN A 42 0.75 20.99 1.85
C ASN A 42 -0.79 20.89 1.83
N LEU A 43 -1.42 20.54 2.96
CA LEU A 43 -2.87 20.62 3.12
C LEU A 43 -3.22 21.80 4.04
N THR A 44 -3.93 22.77 3.47
CA THR A 44 -4.28 24.04 4.12
C THR A 44 -5.15 23.85 5.37
N LEU A 45 -6.02 22.84 5.38
CA LEU A 45 -6.98 22.62 6.47
C LEU A 45 -7.04 21.14 6.86
N GLY A 46 -7.00 20.87 8.16
CA GLY A 46 -7.12 19.52 8.71
C GLY A 46 -5.82 18.72 8.65
N SER A 47 -5.83 17.55 9.29
CA SER A 47 -4.70 16.61 9.28
C SER A 47 -4.97 15.46 8.33
N ARG A 48 -3.92 14.89 7.74
CA ARG A 48 -3.99 13.67 6.96
C ARG A 48 -3.36 12.52 7.72
N ARG A 49 -3.80 11.32 7.39
CA ARG A 49 -3.17 10.10 7.83
C ARG A 49 -3.16 9.10 6.71
N ILE A 50 -1.99 8.58 6.41
CA ILE A 50 -1.82 7.52 5.42
C ILE A 50 -1.85 6.20 6.16
N ARG A 51 -2.75 5.31 5.73
CA ARG A 51 -2.79 3.94 6.21
C ARG A 51 -2.36 3.00 5.11
N VAL A 52 -1.45 2.10 5.44
CA VAL A 52 -0.92 1.10 4.52
C VAL A 52 -1.19 -0.29 5.09
N GLN A 53 -1.76 -1.17 4.26
CA GLN A 53 -2.11 -2.53 4.61
C GLN A 53 -1.56 -3.51 3.59
N LEU A 54 -1.12 -4.65 4.09
CA LEU A 54 -0.89 -5.84 3.30
C LEU A 54 -2.16 -6.68 3.33
N VAL A 55 -2.61 -7.14 2.16
CA VAL A 55 -3.87 -7.86 1.99
C VAL A 55 -3.61 -9.12 1.18
N GLY A 56 -4.15 -10.24 1.63
CA GLY A 56 -4.25 -11.47 0.85
C GLY A 56 -5.65 -11.61 0.25
N VAL A 57 -5.82 -12.57 -0.66
CA VAL A 57 -7.12 -12.86 -1.30
C VAL A 57 -8.20 -13.20 -0.28
N ASP A 58 -7.84 -13.91 0.79
CA ASP A 58 -8.77 -14.33 1.85
C ASP A 58 -9.04 -13.26 2.92
N GLY A 59 -8.49 -12.06 2.74
CA GLY A 59 -8.73 -10.92 3.61
C GLY A 59 -7.45 -10.18 4.04
N PRO A 60 -7.58 -9.19 4.94
CA PRO A 60 -6.42 -8.45 5.42
C PRO A 60 -5.46 -9.40 6.16
N VAL A 61 -4.21 -9.45 5.70
CA VAL A 61 -3.14 -10.11 6.45
C VAL A 61 -3.05 -9.38 7.78
N ARG A 62 -2.91 -10.10 8.89
CA ARG A 62 -2.83 -9.50 10.25
C ARG A 62 -1.68 -8.48 10.40
N GLN A 63 -0.80 -8.36 9.41
CA GLN A 63 0.27 -7.38 9.35
C GLN A 63 -0.20 -6.03 8.76
N LYS A 64 -0.38 -5.06 9.65
CA LYS A 64 -0.44 -3.63 9.27
C LYS A 64 0.97 -3.17 8.89
N MET A 65 1.15 -2.63 7.67
CA MET A 65 2.47 -2.13 7.22
C MET A 65 2.87 -0.82 7.89
N GLY A 66 1.89 0.02 8.25
CA GLY A 66 2.18 1.26 8.97
C GLY A 66 1.07 2.29 8.94
N GLU A 67 1.32 3.37 9.66
CA GLU A 67 0.49 4.56 9.71
C GLU A 67 1.40 5.79 9.77
N TRP A 68 1.10 6.82 8.98
CA TRP A 68 1.83 8.08 9.03
C TRP A 68 0.85 9.23 9.12
N VAL A 69 0.98 10.05 10.16
CA VAL A 69 0.14 11.23 10.40
C VAL A 69 0.89 12.46 9.91
N ILE A 70 0.21 13.26 9.10
CA ILE A 70 0.68 14.53 8.57
C ILE A 70 -0.20 15.62 9.18
N PRO A 71 0.35 16.51 10.02
CA PRO A 71 -0.44 17.57 10.65
C PRO A 71 -0.93 18.59 9.60
N ALA A 72 -1.85 19.46 10.04
CA ALA A 72 -2.27 20.60 9.24
C ALA A 72 -1.07 21.46 8.83
N ASN A 73 -1.11 21.99 7.61
CA ASN A 73 -0.02 22.71 6.97
C ASN A 73 1.27 21.89 6.76
N GLY A 74 1.23 20.57 7.03
CA GLY A 74 2.36 19.67 6.88
C GLY A 74 2.47 19.13 5.45
N SER A 75 3.71 18.87 5.03
CA SER A 75 4.03 18.17 3.78
C SER A 75 5.18 17.20 4.05
N GLY A 76 5.38 16.24 3.14
CA GLY A 76 6.51 15.33 3.26
C GLY A 76 6.43 14.13 2.33
N THR A 77 7.44 13.28 2.43
CA THR A 77 7.47 11.98 1.77
C THR A 77 7.75 10.91 2.80
N GLN A 78 6.93 9.86 2.83
CA GLN A 78 7.15 8.70 3.68
C GLN A 78 7.27 7.44 2.82
N ARG A 79 8.24 6.60 3.20
CA ARG A 79 8.43 5.27 2.63
C ARG A 79 8.04 4.22 3.66
N PHE A 80 7.30 3.23 3.21
CA PHE A 80 6.89 2.05 3.97
C PHE A 80 7.53 0.83 3.32
N SER A 81 8.09 -0.05 4.14
CA SER A 81 8.69 -1.30 3.69
C SER A 81 8.25 -2.42 4.60
N VAL A 82 7.77 -3.51 4.00
CA VAL A 82 7.57 -4.79 4.67
C VAL A 82 8.41 -5.83 3.93
N SER A 83 9.07 -6.72 4.67
CA SER A 83 9.97 -7.72 4.11
C SER A 83 9.80 -9.04 4.84
N GLY A 84 10.08 -10.13 4.13
CA GLY A 84 10.05 -11.47 4.73
C GLY A 84 8.65 -12.06 4.81
N VAL A 85 7.67 -11.47 4.10
CA VAL A 85 6.35 -12.05 3.93
C VAL A 85 6.52 -13.33 3.13
N ARG A 86 6.11 -14.47 3.69
CA ARG A 86 6.14 -15.73 2.95
C ARG A 86 5.15 -15.62 1.81
N CYS A 87 5.59 -15.89 0.60
CA CYS A 87 4.65 -16.10 -0.48
C CYS A 87 3.98 -17.45 -0.26
N ASN A 88 2.66 -17.53 -0.47
CA ASN A 88 1.85 -18.71 -0.14
C ASN A 88 1.81 -18.98 1.38
N GLU A 89 1.09 -18.11 2.11
CA GLU A 89 0.94 -18.25 3.56
C GLU A 89 -0.05 -19.37 3.93
N ASP A 90 -0.94 -19.77 3.01
CA ASP A 90 -2.03 -20.71 3.31
C ASP A 90 -2.19 -21.87 2.30
N ARG A 91 -2.06 -21.70 0.96
CA ARG A 91 -2.08 -22.80 -0.06
C ARG A 91 -1.37 -22.48 -1.40
N ILE A 92 -0.56 -23.45 -1.90
CA ILE A 92 0.17 -23.33 -3.19
C ILE A 92 -0.80 -22.92 -4.30
N GLY A 93 -0.56 -21.76 -4.91
CA GLY A 93 -1.30 -21.26 -6.08
C GLY A 93 -2.60 -20.49 -5.82
N ARG A 94 -2.94 -20.08 -4.59
CA ARG A 94 -4.15 -19.26 -4.32
C ARG A 94 -3.94 -17.90 -3.67
N ASP A 95 -2.80 -17.68 -3.03
CA ASP A 95 -2.61 -16.50 -2.19
C ASP A 95 -1.95 -15.35 -2.94
N GLU A 96 -2.77 -14.50 -3.54
CA GLU A 96 -2.28 -13.28 -4.17
C GLU A 96 -2.09 -12.19 -3.11
N LEU A 97 -0.85 -11.74 -2.91
CA LEU A 97 -0.53 -10.67 -1.97
C LEU A 97 -0.57 -9.33 -2.69
N ARG A 98 -1.20 -8.34 -2.07
CA ARG A 98 -1.20 -6.96 -2.56
C ARG A 98 -1.07 -5.97 -1.42
N VAL A 99 -0.44 -4.85 -1.71
CA VAL A 99 -0.41 -3.72 -0.79
C VAL A 99 -1.48 -2.74 -1.21
N ARG A 100 -2.21 -2.20 -0.24
CA ARG A 100 -3.13 -1.08 -0.47
C ARG A 100 -2.87 0.04 0.52
N ALA A 101 -3.13 1.26 0.09
CA ALA A 101 -3.01 2.45 0.90
C ALA A 101 -4.20 3.37 0.71
N ARG A 102 -4.50 4.20 1.70
CA ARG A 102 -5.51 5.25 1.57
C ARG A 102 -5.13 6.47 2.39
N VAL A 103 -5.62 7.63 1.99
CA VAL A 103 -5.63 8.81 2.85
C VAL A 103 -6.88 8.81 3.71
N GLU A 104 -6.71 9.11 4.99
CA GLU A 104 -7.77 9.55 5.88
C GLU A 104 -7.54 11.03 6.21
N THR A 105 -8.56 11.86 6.12
CA THR A 105 -8.51 13.28 6.49
C THR A 105 -9.31 13.53 7.76
N LYS A 106 -8.82 14.44 8.60
CA LYS A 106 -9.54 14.90 9.80
C LYS A 106 -9.63 16.42 9.77
N PHE A 107 -10.85 16.92 9.75
CA PHE A 107 -11.15 18.35 9.93
C PHE A 107 -11.62 18.58 11.37
N SER A 108 -11.46 19.79 11.90
CA SER A 108 -11.66 20.13 13.33
C SER A 108 -13.01 19.66 13.91
N ILE A 109 -14.07 19.64 13.10
CA ILE A 109 -15.43 19.29 13.50
C ILE A 109 -15.87 17.87 13.10
N TYR A 110 -15.05 17.14 12.34
CA TYR A 110 -15.39 15.82 11.82
C TYR A 110 -14.37 14.76 12.26
N GLY A 111 -14.83 13.53 12.47
CA GLY A 111 -13.96 12.37 12.64
C GLY A 111 -13.11 12.09 11.38
N TRP A 112 -12.26 11.07 11.45
CA TRP A 112 -11.46 10.64 10.30
C TRP A 112 -12.35 10.17 9.14
N GLN A 113 -12.27 10.88 8.01
CA GLN A 113 -12.94 10.53 6.77
C GLN A 113 -11.98 9.72 5.91
N SER A 114 -12.40 8.53 5.48
CA SER A 114 -11.56 7.64 4.68
C SER A 114 -11.82 7.84 3.19
N ARG A 115 -10.75 7.93 2.40
CA ARG A 115 -10.84 7.80 0.94
C ARG A 115 -10.75 6.34 0.51
N SER A 116 -11.02 6.10 -0.78
CA SER A 116 -10.90 4.79 -1.40
C SER A 116 -9.49 4.25 -1.29
N TRP A 117 -9.36 2.92 -1.29
CA TRP A 117 -8.05 2.28 -1.33
C TRP A 117 -7.40 2.46 -2.70
N VAL A 118 -6.16 2.93 -2.68
CA VAL A 118 -5.20 2.81 -3.77
C VAL A 118 -4.54 1.47 -3.61
N GLU A 119 -4.80 0.58 -4.56
CA GLU A 119 -4.20 -0.75 -4.57
C GLU A 119 -2.87 -0.71 -5.33
N GLY A 120 -1.96 -1.59 -4.97
CA GLY A 120 -0.73 -1.82 -5.71
C GLY A 120 -0.78 -3.07 -6.54
N GLN A 121 0.36 -3.38 -7.14
CA GLN A 121 0.50 -4.58 -7.93
C GLN A 121 0.31 -5.80 -7.03
N GLN A 122 -0.52 -6.71 -7.52
CA GLN A 122 -0.74 -8.02 -6.95
C GLN A 122 0.39 -8.96 -7.38
N ILE A 123 0.93 -9.73 -6.43
CA ILE A 123 1.85 -10.83 -6.73
C ILE A 123 1.15 -12.17 -6.63
N SER A 124 1.48 -13.04 -7.56
CA SER A 124 1.03 -14.44 -7.53
C SER A 124 1.70 -15.19 -6.38
N ALA A 125 0.93 -16.10 -5.77
CA ALA A 125 1.28 -16.92 -4.61
C ALA A 125 2.60 -17.69 -4.74
N ASN A 126 3.03 -18.01 -5.96
CA ASN A 126 4.14 -18.92 -6.15
C ASN A 126 5.51 -18.28 -5.97
N CYS A 127 5.69 -16.98 -6.17
CA CYS A 127 6.99 -16.29 -5.95
C CYS A 127 8.25 -17.08 -6.38
N VAL A 128 8.14 -17.85 -7.47
CA VAL A 128 9.23 -18.56 -8.15
C VAL A 128 9.39 -17.96 -9.53
#